data_AF-A0AAC8PVV3-F1
#
_entry.id   AF-A0AAC8PVV3-F1
#
_cell.length_a   1.000
_cell.length_b   1.000
_cell.length_c   1.000
_cell.angle_alpha   90.00
_cell.angle_beta   90.00
_cell.angle_gamma   90.00
#
_symmetry.space_group_name_H-M   'P 1'
#
loop_
_entity.id
_entity.type
_entity.pdbx_description
1 polymer ?
#
loop_
_entity_poly.entity_id
_entity_poly.type
_entity_poly.pdbx_seq_one_letter_code
_entity_poly.pdbx_strand_id
1 'polypeptide(L)'
;MTDKEIHKVNVERANHFRLLQTNINFQALVLDHYFNEYVLELHNQLSEYTRNSEQYNEVLRKLDAISITKSYFLGLKETGRWSEEELHFLMINPNGDIDD
;
A
#
# COMPACT_ATOMS: atom_id res chain seq x y z
N MET A 1 15.16 10.92 13.41
CA MET A 1 15.09 9.45 13.37
C MET A 1 16.49 8.92 13.55
N THR A 2 16.66 7.95 14.44
CA THR A 2 17.92 7.24 14.69
C THR A 2 18.06 6.04 13.75
N ASP A 3 19.28 5.56 13.50
CA ASP A 3 19.54 4.42 12.60
C ASP A 3 18.77 3.15 13.01
N LYS A 4 18.54 2.96 14.31
CA LYS A 4 17.71 1.86 14.85
C LYS A 4 16.23 2.00 14.47
N GLU A 5 15.70 3.23 14.44
CA GLU A 5 14.32 3.48 14.02
C GLU A 5 14.14 3.25 12.52
N ILE A 6 15.12 3.67 11.71
CA ILE A 6 15.13 3.44 10.26
C ILE A 6 15.17 1.94 9.96
N HIS A 7 16.06 1.18 10.62
CA HIS A 7 16.15 -0.27 10.44
C HIS A 7 14.84 -0.99 10.81
N LYS A 8 14.21 -0.62 11.93
CA LYS A 8 12.93 -1.21 12.34
C LYS A 8 11.83 -0.95 11.29
N VAL A 9 11.73 0.28 10.78
CA VAL A 9 10.75 0.65 9.75
C VAL A 9 10.98 -0.15 8.46
N ASN A 10 12.22 -0.33 8.03
CA ASN A 10 12.55 -1.09 6.82
C ASN A 10 12.22 -2.59 6.98
N VAL A 11 12.47 -3.18 8.15
CA VAL A 11 12.08 -4.56 8.46
C VAL A 11 10.56 -4.73 8.42
N GLU A 12 9.80 -3.82 9.04
CA GLU A 12 8.33 -3.86 9.01
C GLU A 12 7.80 -3.76 7.56
N ARG A 13 8.33 -2.82 6.76
CA ARG A 13 7.95 -2.64 5.35
C ARG A 13 8.23 -3.88 4.51
N ALA A 14 9.42 -4.48 4.66
CA ALA A 14 9.78 -5.71 3.95
C ALA A 14 8.85 -6.87 4.33
N ASN A 15 8.51 -7.02 5.60
CA ASN A 15 7.56 -8.06 6.06
C ASN A 15 6.16 -7.87 5.48
N HIS A 16 5.63 -6.64 5.52
CA HIS A 16 4.33 -6.32 4.94
C HIS A 16 4.31 -6.52 3.41
N PHE A 17 5.41 -6.19 2.73
CA PHE A 17 5.56 -6.42 1.30
C PHE A 17 5.58 -7.92 0.95
N ARG A 18 6.31 -8.76 1.70
CA ARG A 18 6.29 -10.23 1.52
C ARG A 18 4.91 -10.84 1.74
N LEU A 19 4.20 -10.39 2.78
CA LEU A 19 2.82 -10.84 3.05
C LEU A 19 1.89 -10.46 1.90
N LEU A 20 2.04 -9.25 1.35
CA LEU A 20 1.28 -8.83 0.18
C LEU A 20 1.59 -9.72 -1.02
N GLN A 21 2.86 -9.98 -1.33
CA GLN A 21 3.29 -10.80 -2.48
C GLN A 21 2.79 -12.25 -2.40
N THR A 22 2.80 -12.84 -1.21
CA THR A 22 2.42 -14.26 -1.01
C THR A 22 0.91 -14.49 -0.96
N ASN A 23 0.11 -13.43 -0.76
CA ASN A 23 -1.35 -13.53 -0.69
C ASN A 23 -2.02 -13.14 -2.02
N ILE A 24 -1.94 -14.03 -3.01
CA ILE A 24 -2.44 -13.82 -4.38
C ILE A 24 -3.95 -13.52 -4.38
N ASN A 25 -4.73 -14.19 -3.54
CA ASN A 25 -6.18 -13.96 -3.44
C ASN A 25 -6.49 -12.55 -2.91
N PHE A 26 -5.72 -12.07 -1.94
CA PHE A 26 -5.85 -10.70 -1.45
C PHE A 26 -5.49 -9.68 -2.54
N GLN A 27 -4.43 -9.94 -3.32
CA GLN A 27 -4.07 -9.07 -4.44
C GLN A 27 -5.18 -9.00 -5.49
N ALA A 28 -5.73 -10.13 -5.92
CA ALA A 28 -6.83 -10.14 -6.89
C ALA A 28 -8.09 -9.42 -6.34
N LEU A 29 -8.46 -9.69 -5.09
CA LEU A 29 -9.65 -9.07 -4.49
C LEU A 29 -9.49 -7.56 -4.30
N VAL A 30 -8.34 -7.11 -3.77
CA VAL A 30 -8.15 -5.71 -3.39
C VAL A 30 -7.65 -4.86 -4.55
N LEU A 31 -6.65 -5.34 -5.29
CA LEU A 31 -6.04 -4.57 -6.37
C LEU A 31 -6.87 -4.59 -7.65
N ASP A 32 -7.49 -5.73 -7.99
CA ASP A 32 -8.23 -5.84 -9.24
C ASP A 32 -9.70 -5.51 -9.05
N HIS A 33 -10.39 -6.15 -8.09
CA HIS A 33 -11.84 -5.93 -7.90
C HIS A 33 -12.14 -4.65 -7.10
N TYR A 34 -11.56 -4.48 -5.91
CA TYR A 34 -11.92 -3.36 -5.02
C TYR A 34 -11.44 -1.99 -5.52
N PHE A 35 -10.24 -1.91 -6.09
CA PHE A 35 -9.70 -0.64 -6.59
C PHE A 35 -10.15 -0.23 -7.99
N ASN A 36 -10.65 -1.17 -8.81
CA ASN A 36 -11.06 -0.84 -10.17
C ASN A 36 -12.57 -1.00 -10.36
N GLU A 37 -13.14 -2.16 -10.07
CA GLU A 37 -14.57 -2.42 -10.33
C GLU A 37 -15.47 -1.70 -9.31
N TYR A 38 -15.18 -1.82 -8.02
CA TYR A 38 -16.02 -1.22 -6.98
C TYR A 38 -15.96 0.32 -6.98
N VAL A 39 -14.82 0.92 -7.37
CA VAL A 39 -14.70 2.38 -7.55
C VAL A 39 -15.65 2.89 -8.64
N LEU A 40 -15.78 2.16 -9.76
CA LEU A 40 -16.71 2.51 -10.83
C LEU A 40 -18.16 2.41 -10.36
N GLU A 41 -18.50 1.39 -9.58
CA GLU A 41 -19.82 1.24 -8.99
C GLU A 41 -20.17 2.41 -8.06
N LEU A 42 -19.26 2.77 -7.15
CA LEU A 42 -19.43 3.92 -6.26
C LEU A 42 -19.57 5.24 -7.04
N HIS A 43 -18.79 5.42 -8.11
CA HIS A 43 -18.92 6.60 -8.95
C HIS A 43 -20.30 6.68 -9.62
N ASN A 44 -20.86 5.55 -10.06
CA ASN A 44 -22.22 5.52 -10.60
C ASN A 44 -23.27 5.86 -9.54
N GLN A 45 -23.11 5.37 -8.30
CA GLN A 45 -24.00 5.69 -7.18
C GLN A 45 -24.06 7.20 -6.88
N LEU A 46 -22.97 7.96 -7.11
CA LEU A 46 -22.99 9.43 -6.96
C LEU A 46 -24.02 10.10 -7.88
N SER A 47 -24.33 9.51 -9.03
CA SER A 47 -25.34 10.05 -9.96
C SER A 47 -26.78 9.78 -9.51
N GLU A 48 -26.97 8.80 -8.63
CA GLU A 48 -28.28 8.38 -8.10
C GLU A 48 -28.70 9.20 -6.88
N TYR A 49 -27.74 9.85 -6.22
CA TYR A 49 -27.98 10.62 -5.00
C TYR A 49 -27.94 12.13 -5.23
N THR A 50 -28.84 12.85 -4.55
CA THR A 50 -28.77 14.31 -4.50
C THR A 50 -27.44 14.74 -3.88
N ARG A 51 -26.76 15.68 -4.52
CA ARG A 51 -25.49 16.23 -4.04
C ARG A 51 -25.61 16.70 -2.58
N ASN A 52 -24.60 16.38 -1.78
CA ASN A 52 -24.52 16.66 -0.34
C ASN A 52 -25.57 15.95 0.54
N SER A 53 -26.36 15.02 0.00
CA SER A 53 -27.13 14.09 0.83
C SER A 53 -26.20 13.22 1.66
N GLU A 54 -26.74 12.61 2.73
CA GLU A 54 -26.00 11.68 3.57
C GLU A 54 -25.44 10.51 2.74
N GLN A 55 -26.25 9.96 1.83
CA GLN A 55 -25.85 8.87 0.94
C GLN A 55 -24.72 9.29 0.00
N TYR A 56 -24.82 10.48 -0.60
CA TYR A 56 -23.77 11.03 -1.46
C TYR A 56 -22.45 11.21 -0.70
N ASN A 57 -22.50 11.79 0.50
CA ASN A 57 -21.32 11.99 1.34
C ASN A 57 -20.73 10.66 1.81
N GLU A 58 -21.55 9.65 2.06
CA GLU A 58 -21.10 8.31 2.40
C GLU A 58 -20.34 7.65 1.25
N VAL A 59 -20.83 7.78 0.02
CA VAL A 59 -20.11 7.31 -1.17
C VAL A 59 -18.76 8.03 -1.32
N LEU A 60 -18.71 9.35 -1.10
CA LEU A 60 -17.44 10.09 -1.10
C LEU A 60 -16.46 9.58 -0.02
N ARG A 61 -16.93 9.29 1.19
CA ARG A 61 -16.08 8.72 2.26
C ARG A 61 -15.49 7.36 1.87
N LYS A 62 -16.29 6.51 1.22
CA LYS A 62 -15.81 5.22 0.70
C LYS A 62 -14.74 5.38 -0.37
N LEU A 63 -14.96 6.30 -1.32
CA LEU A 63 -13.97 6.62 -2.35
C LEU A 63 -12.66 7.16 -1.76
N ASP A 64 -12.75 8.02 -0.74
CA ASP A 64 -11.57 8.56 -0.04
C ASP A 64 -10.79 7.46 0.69
N ALA A 65 -11.48 6.58 1.42
CA ALA A 65 -10.86 5.42 2.07
C ALA A 65 -10.17 4.48 1.07
N ILE A 66 -10.79 4.24 -0.09
CA ILE A 66 -10.18 3.47 -1.19
C ILE A 66 -8.90 4.16 -1.68
N SER A 67 -8.94 5.47 -1.92
CA SER A 67 -7.78 6.25 -2.39
C SER A 67 -6.59 6.16 -1.43
N ILE A 68 -6.84 6.35 -0.12
CA ILE A 68 -5.82 6.24 0.93
C ILE A 68 -5.23 4.82 0.95
N THR A 69 -6.09 3.81 0.91
CA THR A 69 -5.67 2.41 0.95
C THR A 69 -4.84 2.03 -0.29
N LYS A 70 -5.24 2.48 -1.48
CA LYS A 70 -4.50 2.27 -2.73
C LYS A 70 -3.13 2.93 -2.69
N SER A 71 -3.07 4.17 -2.19
CA SER A 71 -1.82 4.90 -2.03
C SER A 71 -0.86 4.20 -1.07
N TYR A 72 -1.37 3.64 0.04
CA TYR A 72 -0.57 2.83 0.95
C TYR A 72 0.02 1.60 0.25
N PHE A 73 -0.78 0.84 -0.50
CA PHE A 73 -0.28 -0.37 -1.18
C PHE A 73 0.70 -0.06 -2.31
N LEU A 74 0.48 1.02 -3.06
CA LEU A 74 1.45 1.47 -4.07
C LEU A 74 2.78 1.88 -3.41
N GLY A 75 2.71 2.67 -2.33
CA GLY A 75 3.89 3.04 -1.55
C GLY A 75 4.60 1.83 -0.93
N LEU A 76 3.85 0.84 -0.45
CA LEU A 76 4.41 -0.42 0.06
C LEU A 76 5.09 -1.24 -1.03
N LYS A 77 4.55 -1.28 -2.26
CA LYS A 77 5.20 -1.95 -3.39
C LYS A 77 6.52 -1.29 -3.78
N GLU A 78 6.56 0.04 -3.82
CA GLU A 78 7.76 0.80 -4.16
C GLU A 78 8.82 0.71 -3.05
N THR A 79 8.45 1.06 -1.81
CA THR A 79 9.38 1.14 -0.68
C THR A 79 9.71 -0.21 -0.05
N GLY A 80 8.79 -1.18 -0.11
CA GLY A 80 8.99 -2.53 0.39
C GLY A 80 10.01 -3.31 -0.42
N ARG A 81 10.00 -3.15 -1.76
CA ARG A 81 11.04 -3.71 -2.63
C ARG A 81 12.43 -3.17 -2.28
N TRP A 82 12.56 -1.85 -2.14
CA TRP A 82 13.83 -1.23 -1.73
C TRP A 82 14.28 -1.68 -0.34
N SER A 83 13.35 -1.83 0.59
CA SER A 83 13.66 -2.33 1.94
C SER A 83 14.14 -3.78 1.90
N GLU A 84 13.61 -4.63 1.02
CA GLU A 84 14.14 -5.98 0.80
C GLU A 84 15.54 -5.97 0.18
N GLU A 85 15.76 -5.15 -0.84
CA GLU A 85 17.07 -5.01 -1.50
C GLU A 85 18.14 -4.53 -0.51
N GLU A 86 17.80 -3.59 0.36
CA GLU A 86 18.71 -3.03 1.36
C GLU A 86 18.99 -4.01 2.51
N LEU A 87 17.99 -4.74 2.99
CA LEU A 87 18.20 -5.82 3.97
C LEU A 87 19.06 -6.94 3.38
N HIS A 88 18.86 -7.29 2.11
CA HIS A 88 19.67 -8.30 1.42
C HIS A 88 21.13 -7.84 1.27
N PHE A 89 21.36 -6.57 0.91
CA PHE A 89 22.69 -5.98 0.87
C PHE A 89 23.40 -6.04 2.24
N LEU A 90 22.72 -5.64 3.32
CA LEU A 90 23.26 -5.70 4.69
C LEU A 90 23.53 -7.14 5.15
N MET A 91 22.74 -8.13 4.72
CA MET A 91 22.99 -9.54 5.02
C MET A 91 24.21 -10.10 4.29
N ILE A 92 24.46 -9.67 3.05
CA ILE A 92 25.62 -10.08 2.25
C ILE A 92 26.89 -9.35 2.69
N ASN A 93 26.74 -8.11 3.18
CA ASN A 93 27.86 -7.26 3.57
C ASN A 93 27.70 -6.74 5.02
N PRO A 94 27.74 -7.62 6.03
CA PRO A 94 27.38 -7.28 7.42
C PRO A 94 28.33 -6.30 8.12
N ASN A 95 29.54 -6.08 7.56
CA ASN A 95 30.57 -5.20 8.13
C ASN A 95 30.93 -4.00 7.24
N GLY A 96 30.33 -3.85 6.06
CA GLY A 96 30.50 -2.73 5.12
C GLY A 96 31.85 -1.97 5.21
N ASP A 97 32.94 -2.59 4.79
CA ASP A 97 34.02 -1.78 4.20
C ASP A 97 33.43 -1.20 2.92
N ILE A 98 33.16 0.10 2.94
CA ILE A 98 32.86 0.88 1.74
C ILE A 98 34.23 1.05 1.08
N ASP A 99 34.58 0.17 0.15
CA ASP A 99 35.68 0.44 -0.77
C ASP A 99 35.30 1.68 -1.60
N ASP A 100 36.07 2.76 -1.42
CA ASP A 100 36.03 4.01 -2.19
C ASP A 100 36.29 3.78 -3.69
#